data_AF-A0A971BRJ9-F1
#
_entry.id   AF-A0A971BRJ9-F1
#
_cell.length_a   1.000
_cell.length_b   1.000
_cell.length_c   1.000
_cell.angle_alpha   90.00
_cell.angle_beta   90.00
_cell.angle_gamma   90.00
#
_symmetry.space_group_name_H-M   'P 1'
#
loop_
_entity.id
_entity.type
_entity.pdbx_description
1 polymer ?
#
loop_
_entity_poly.entity_id
_entity_poly.type
_entity_poly.pdbx_seq_one_letter_code
_entity_poly.pdbx_strand_id
1 'polypeptide(L)'
;MIHDSDTDEALRRLVAQALRRPEGRRLEFKHAALSFDKDKAAMYSAALANEGGGLLILGVDDRTRAVVGTNAFRDPVELERYLFEHLKTVAVRVAAVDYQGHRLVVLQIPPRPIGQTVVYKGRRLFRAGESLTDMPDSAIASVLAERRDQVLLAGSGVRPARESLDEVLDLDLLFAAMGRSCPVTGLVAALE
;
A
#
# COMPACT_ATOMS: atom_id res chain seq x y z
N MET A 1 21.66 -4.38 -18.40
CA MET A 1 21.81 -3.05 -17.77
C MET A 1 20.58 -2.19 -18.08
N ILE A 2 19.41 -2.77 -17.86
CA ILE A 2 18.12 -2.07 -17.79
C ILE A 2 17.81 -2.10 -16.29
N HIS A 3 17.36 -1.01 -15.64
CA HIS A 3 16.35 -1.08 -14.56
C HIS A 3 16.20 0.16 -13.65
N ASP A 4 17.11 1.14 -13.60
CA ASP A 4 16.85 2.33 -12.75
C ASP A 4 16.00 3.38 -13.48
N SER A 5 16.25 3.66 -14.76
CA SER A 5 15.51 4.68 -15.52
C SER A 5 14.04 4.34 -15.77
N ASP A 6 13.74 3.06 -16.02
CA ASP A 6 12.37 2.62 -16.31
C ASP A 6 11.49 2.61 -15.06
N THR A 7 12.09 2.32 -13.89
CA THR A 7 11.40 2.34 -12.60
C THR A 7 11.01 3.75 -12.20
N ASP A 8 11.92 4.71 -12.38
CA ASP A 8 11.65 6.13 -12.10
C ASP A 8 10.56 6.69 -13.02
N GLU A 9 10.58 6.33 -14.31
CA GLU A 9 9.53 6.74 -15.26
C GLU A 9 8.17 6.12 -14.91
N ALA A 10 8.15 4.84 -14.48
CA ALA A 10 6.93 4.19 -14.00
C ALA A 10 6.38 4.87 -12.73
N LEU A 11 7.25 5.23 -11.78
CA LEU A 11 6.86 5.95 -10.56
C LEU A 11 6.32 7.35 -10.88
N ARG A 12 6.94 8.08 -11.81
CA ARG A 12 6.44 9.39 -12.27
C ARG A 12 5.05 9.27 -12.88
N ARG A 13 4.82 8.26 -13.71
CA ARG A 13 3.48 7.98 -14.28
C ARG A 13 2.48 7.63 -13.20
N LEU A 14 2.86 6.81 -12.22
CA LEU A 14 2.03 6.46 -11.09
C LEU A 14 1.59 7.72 -10.30
N VAL A 15 2.53 8.61 -9.99
CA VAL A 15 2.24 9.89 -9.32
C VAL A 15 1.31 10.75 -10.17
N ALA A 16 1.59 10.89 -11.47
CA ALA A 16 0.75 11.68 -12.37
C ALA A 16 -0.70 11.14 -12.44
N GLN A 17 -0.88 9.82 -12.43
CA GLN A 17 -2.19 9.19 -12.37
C GLN A 17 -2.87 9.39 -11.01
N ALA A 18 -2.12 9.26 -9.92
CA ALA A 18 -2.63 9.47 -8.57
C ALA A 18 -3.16 10.90 -8.38
N LEU A 19 -2.43 11.92 -8.84
CA LEU A 19 -2.84 13.34 -8.74
C LEU A 19 -4.14 13.66 -9.49
N ARG A 20 -4.47 12.89 -10.53
CA ARG A 20 -5.71 13.05 -11.32
C ARG A 20 -6.94 12.42 -10.66
N ARG A 21 -6.74 11.50 -9.71
CA ARG A 21 -7.85 10.83 -9.02
C ARG A 21 -8.33 11.69 -7.84
N PRO A 22 -9.64 11.70 -7.54
CA PRO A 22 -10.10 12.25 -6.28
C PRO A 22 -9.44 11.46 -5.13
N GLU A 23 -9.08 12.16 -4.05
CA GLU A 23 -8.62 11.48 -2.83
C GLU A 23 -9.70 10.49 -2.40
N GLY A 24 -9.26 9.28 -2.04
CA GLY A 24 -10.16 8.17 -1.82
C GLY A 24 -9.54 7.16 -0.89
N ARG A 25 -10.28 6.10 -0.56
CA ARG A 25 -9.89 5.11 0.46
C ARG A 25 -8.49 4.50 0.27
N ARG A 26 -7.99 4.46 -0.96
CA ARG A 26 -6.71 3.81 -1.32
C ARG A 26 -5.60 4.78 -1.74
N LEU A 27 -5.80 6.09 -1.60
CA LEU A 27 -4.82 7.09 -1.98
C LEU A 27 -4.78 8.18 -0.91
N GLU A 28 -3.62 8.36 -0.29
CA GLU A 28 -3.39 9.34 0.77
C GLU A 28 -2.29 10.32 0.38
N PHE A 29 -2.57 11.62 0.56
CA PHE A 29 -1.57 12.67 0.38
C PHE A 29 -1.15 13.26 1.73
N LYS A 30 0.14 13.57 1.87
CA LYS A 30 0.64 14.34 3.01
C LYS A 30 1.66 15.37 2.56
N HIS A 31 1.44 16.62 2.99
CA HIS A 31 2.31 17.75 2.67
C HIS A 31 3.76 17.46 3.11
N ALA A 32 3.98 17.10 4.38
CA ALA A 32 5.24 16.56 4.93
C ALA A 32 6.53 17.23 4.43
N ALA A 33 6.56 18.57 4.27
CA ALA A 33 7.64 19.27 3.56
C ALA A 33 9.02 19.09 4.21
N LEU A 34 9.08 19.15 5.55
CA LEU A 34 10.34 19.08 6.30
C LEU A 34 10.61 17.69 6.88
N SER A 35 9.59 17.08 7.47
CA SER A 35 9.71 15.79 8.14
C SER A 35 8.38 15.05 8.17
N PHE A 36 8.48 13.75 8.35
CA PHE A 36 7.34 12.88 8.63
C PHE A 36 7.78 11.82 9.64
N ASP A 37 6.88 11.48 10.56
CA ASP A 37 7.17 10.53 11.62
C ASP A 37 7.11 9.10 11.07
N LYS A 38 8.14 8.29 11.34
CA LYS A 38 8.19 6.87 10.94
C LYS A 38 7.04 6.07 11.53
N ASP A 39 6.66 6.37 12.77
CA ASP A 39 5.51 5.74 13.43
C ASP A 39 4.21 6.12 12.72
N LYS A 40 4.05 7.39 12.34
CA LYS A 40 2.88 7.79 11.54
C LYS A 40 2.86 7.08 10.19
N ALA A 41 3.99 6.97 9.50
CA ALA A 41 4.08 6.22 8.24
C ALA A 41 3.66 4.76 8.42
N ALA A 42 4.08 4.11 9.50
CA ALA A 42 3.66 2.75 9.82
C ALA A 42 2.16 2.66 10.16
N MET A 43 1.62 3.62 10.91
CA MET A 43 0.18 3.68 11.22
C MET A 43 -0.68 3.81 9.95
N TYR A 44 -0.33 4.74 9.06
CA TYR A 44 -1.03 4.89 7.77
C TYR A 44 -0.87 3.65 6.90
N SER A 45 0.32 3.04 6.88
CA SER A 45 0.56 1.81 6.12
C SER A 45 -0.29 0.64 6.63
N ALA A 46 -0.42 0.47 7.95
CA ALA A 46 -1.27 -0.55 8.53
C ALA A 46 -2.75 -0.33 8.20
N ALA A 47 -3.23 0.91 8.29
CA ALA A 47 -4.62 1.25 7.98
C ALA A 47 -4.96 1.03 6.50
N LEU A 48 -4.10 1.51 5.59
CA LEU A 48 -4.29 1.31 4.15
C LEU A 48 -4.22 -0.16 3.77
N ALA A 49 -3.28 -0.94 4.31
CA ALA A 49 -3.24 -2.38 4.10
C ALA A 49 -4.53 -3.07 4.56
N ASN A 50 -5.07 -2.64 5.71
CA ASN A 50 -6.32 -3.16 6.24
C ASN A 50 -7.54 -2.85 5.34
N GLU A 51 -7.50 -1.76 4.57
CA GLU A 51 -8.54 -1.36 3.62
C GLU A 51 -8.35 -1.86 2.18
N GLY A 52 -7.43 -2.80 1.98
CA GLY A 52 -7.17 -3.39 0.66
C GLY A 52 -6.00 -2.74 -0.09
N GLY A 53 -5.10 -2.09 0.64
CA GLY A 53 -3.88 -1.50 0.10
C GLY A 53 -4.10 -0.11 -0.48
N GLY A 54 -3.02 0.48 -0.98
CA GLY A 54 -3.06 1.81 -1.54
C GLY A 54 -1.70 2.48 -1.71
N LEU A 55 -1.75 3.79 -1.91
CA LEU A 55 -0.58 4.65 -2.03
C LEU A 55 -0.63 5.72 -0.94
N LEU A 56 0.52 5.95 -0.30
CA LEU A 56 0.75 7.13 0.53
C LEU A 56 1.85 7.95 -0.15
N ILE A 57 1.53 9.19 -0.53
CA ILE A 57 2.45 10.08 -1.25
C ILE A 57 2.75 11.29 -0.37
N LEU A 58 4.03 11.47 -0.08
CA LEU A 58 4.56 12.58 0.71
C LEU A 58 5.10 13.68 -0.21
N GLY A 59 4.89 14.94 0.16
CA GLY A 59 5.27 16.10 -0.64
C GLY A 59 4.15 16.62 -1.55
N VAL A 60 2.91 16.22 -1.28
CA VAL A 60 1.70 16.72 -1.96
C VAL A 60 0.74 17.25 -0.90
N ASP A 61 0.22 18.45 -1.12
CA ASP A 61 -0.76 19.06 -0.23
C ASP A 61 -2.13 18.36 -0.34
N ASP A 62 -2.72 18.01 0.81
CA ASP A 62 -3.95 17.22 0.90
C ASP A 62 -5.14 17.92 0.22
N ARG A 63 -5.25 19.24 0.46
CA ARG A 63 -6.41 20.04 0.05
C ARG A 63 -6.29 20.56 -1.36
N THR A 64 -5.11 21.07 -1.71
CA THR A 64 -4.86 21.75 -2.99
C THR A 64 -4.28 20.83 -4.04
N ARG A 65 -3.77 19.66 -3.64
CA ARG A 65 -2.98 18.73 -4.48
C ARG A 65 -1.75 19.38 -5.12
N ALA A 66 -1.31 20.49 -4.57
CA ALA A 66 -0.10 21.14 -4.99
C ALA A 66 1.10 20.24 -4.65
N VAL A 67 1.95 20.02 -5.64
CA VAL A 67 3.23 19.34 -5.44
C VAL A 67 4.15 20.33 -4.74
N VAL A 68 4.47 20.06 -3.48
CA VAL A 68 5.32 20.93 -2.63
C VAL A 68 6.72 20.35 -2.45
N GLY A 69 6.86 19.02 -2.57
CA GLY A 69 8.08 18.29 -2.30
C GLY A 69 8.28 17.96 -0.82
N THR A 70 9.20 17.04 -0.54
CA THR A 70 9.50 16.59 0.82
C THR A 70 10.99 16.27 1.04
N ASN A 71 11.49 16.71 2.19
CA ASN A 71 12.79 16.31 2.74
C ASN A 71 12.69 15.15 3.73
N ALA A 72 11.49 14.62 3.99
CA ALA A 72 11.29 13.45 4.82
C ALA A 72 11.95 12.21 4.19
N PHE A 73 12.34 11.25 5.04
CA PHE A 73 12.89 9.95 4.64
C PHE A 73 13.94 10.07 3.53
N ARG A 74 15.06 10.75 3.83
CA ARG A 74 16.18 10.92 2.88
C ARG A 74 16.69 9.58 2.35
N ASP A 75 16.66 8.56 3.19
CA ASP A 75 16.90 7.17 2.82
C ASP A 75 15.58 6.38 2.84
N PRO A 76 14.97 6.11 1.67
CA PRO A 76 13.76 5.28 1.55
C PRO A 76 13.96 3.85 2.05
N VAL A 77 15.16 3.29 1.90
CA VAL A 77 15.47 1.90 2.30
C VAL A 77 15.41 1.75 3.81
N GLU A 78 15.84 2.77 4.55
CA GLU A 78 15.74 2.78 6.00
C GLU A 78 14.27 2.75 6.48
N LEU A 79 13.39 3.50 5.81
CA LEU A 79 11.96 3.47 6.12
C LEU A 79 11.34 2.13 5.74
N GLU A 80 11.66 1.59 4.56
CA GLU A 80 11.16 0.29 4.11
C GLU A 80 11.53 -0.82 5.10
N ARG A 81 12.78 -0.84 5.56
CA ARG A 81 13.25 -1.78 6.60
C ARG A 81 12.48 -1.59 7.92
N TYR A 82 12.28 -0.35 8.36
CA TYR A 82 11.50 -0.06 9.57
C TYR A 82 10.08 -0.59 9.46
N LEU A 83 9.41 -0.36 8.32
CA LEU A 83 8.05 -0.84 8.07
C LEU A 83 7.98 -2.36 8.02
N PHE A 84 8.95 -3.01 7.40
CA PHE A 84 9.05 -4.47 7.36
C PHE A 84 9.19 -5.08 8.77
N GLU A 85 10.09 -4.53 9.59
CA GLU A 85 10.34 -4.99 10.96
C GLU A 85 9.10 -4.87 11.86
N HIS A 86 8.28 -3.84 11.66
CA HIS A 86 7.15 -3.53 12.55
C HIS A 86 5.80 -4.06 12.07
N LEU A 87 5.54 -4.07 10.76
CA LEU A 87 4.27 -4.54 10.21
C LEU A 87 4.26 -6.05 10.00
N LYS A 88 5.39 -6.64 9.57
CA LYS A 88 5.68 -8.08 9.35
C LYS A 88 4.76 -8.83 8.38
N THR A 89 3.48 -8.47 8.31
CA THR A 89 2.43 -9.10 7.50
C THR A 89 2.41 -8.57 6.07
N VAL A 90 2.89 -7.33 5.85
CA VAL A 90 2.88 -6.66 4.54
C VAL A 90 4.25 -6.10 4.22
N ALA A 91 4.65 -6.23 2.95
CA ALA A 91 5.89 -5.66 2.43
C ALA A 91 5.59 -4.32 1.74
N VAL A 92 5.72 -3.23 2.49
CA VAL A 92 5.54 -1.87 1.96
C VAL A 92 6.79 -1.47 1.20
N ARG A 93 6.66 -1.09 -0.08
CA ARG A 93 7.78 -0.56 -0.87
C ARG A 93 7.86 0.94 -0.73
N VAL A 94 9.06 1.48 -0.54
CA VAL A 94 9.27 2.92 -0.39
C VAL A 94 10.23 3.41 -1.46
N ALA A 95 9.78 4.36 -2.28
CA ALA A 95 10.61 4.95 -3.32
C ALA A 95 10.59 6.48 -3.22
N ALA A 96 11.71 7.11 -3.56
CA ALA A 96 11.76 8.55 -3.80
C ALA A 96 11.73 8.81 -5.30
N VAL A 97 10.98 9.81 -5.73
CA VAL A 97 10.86 10.18 -7.15
C VAL A 97 10.94 11.69 -7.29
N ASP A 98 11.70 12.17 -8.28
CA ASP A 98 11.63 13.57 -8.68
C ASP A 98 10.46 13.75 -9.65
N TYR A 99 9.52 14.62 -9.28
CA TYR A 99 8.34 14.95 -10.08
C TYR A 99 8.20 16.47 -10.18
N GLN A 100 8.26 17.00 -11.41
CA GLN A 100 8.18 18.45 -11.67
C GLN A 100 9.23 19.29 -10.90
N GLY A 101 10.43 18.73 -10.66
CA GLY A 101 11.48 19.39 -9.89
C GLY A 101 11.29 19.36 -8.37
N HIS A 102 10.29 18.60 -7.88
CA HIS A 102 10.05 18.36 -6.47
C HIS A 102 10.29 16.88 -6.14
N ARG A 103 11.07 16.64 -5.07
CA ARG A 103 11.26 15.30 -4.52
C ARG A 103 10.01 14.85 -3.78
N LEU A 104 9.45 13.72 -4.18
CA LEU A 104 8.34 13.05 -3.52
C LEU A 104 8.80 11.71 -2.94
N VAL A 105 8.14 11.26 -1.88
CA VAL A 105 8.33 9.91 -1.34
C VAL A 105 7.01 9.16 -1.45
N VAL A 106 7.04 8.03 -2.14
CA VAL A 106 5.88 7.20 -2.45
C VAL A 106 6.01 5.89 -1.68
N LEU A 107 5.02 5.60 -0.85
CA LEU A 107 4.85 4.32 -0.17
C LEU A 107 3.78 3.54 -0.90
N GLN A 108 4.17 2.39 -1.45
CA GLN A 108 3.26 1.44 -2.08
C GLN A 108 2.90 0.36 -1.06
N ILE A 109 1.62 0.34 -0.66
CA ILE A 109 1.15 -0.47 0.44
C ILE A 109 0.26 -1.58 -0.14
N PRO A 110 0.67 -2.86 -0.06
CA PRO A 110 -0.15 -3.96 -0.56
C PRO A 110 -1.36 -4.21 0.36
N PRO A 111 -2.42 -4.88 -0.15
CA PRO A 111 -3.51 -5.34 0.67
C PRO A 111 -3.04 -6.34 1.74
N ARG A 112 -3.75 -6.37 2.88
CA ARG A 112 -3.56 -7.41 3.89
C ARG A 112 -3.84 -8.81 3.29
N PRO A 113 -3.18 -9.87 3.78
CA PRO A 113 -3.55 -11.24 3.45
C PRO A 113 -4.98 -11.57 3.90
N ILE A 114 -5.65 -12.43 3.13
CA ILE A 114 -7.03 -12.88 3.41
C ILE A 114 -7.09 -13.54 4.79
N GLY A 115 -8.09 -13.16 5.58
CA GLY A 115 -8.25 -13.71 6.93
C GLY A 115 -7.29 -13.15 7.98
N GLN A 116 -6.50 -12.11 7.65
CA GLN A 116 -5.52 -11.53 8.58
C GLN A 116 -5.59 -10.01 8.59
N THR A 117 -5.58 -9.42 9.79
CA THR A 117 -5.46 -7.97 9.99
C THR A 117 -3.99 -7.59 10.16
N VAL A 118 -3.57 -6.47 9.58
CA VAL A 118 -2.28 -5.85 9.87
C VAL A 118 -2.35 -5.14 11.21
N VAL A 119 -1.40 -5.44 12.10
CA VAL A 119 -1.30 -4.87 13.45
C VAL A 119 -0.04 -4.04 13.54
N TYR A 120 -0.14 -2.87 14.15
CA TYR A 120 1.01 -2.02 14.45
C TYR A 120 0.95 -1.58 15.92
N LYS A 121 2.02 -1.82 16.69
CA LYS A 121 2.10 -1.53 18.14
C LYS A 121 0.86 -2.01 18.93
N GLY A 122 0.37 -3.21 18.62
CA GLY A 122 -0.79 -3.83 19.27
C GLY A 122 -2.16 -3.30 18.81
N ARG A 123 -2.19 -2.34 17.88
CA ARG A 123 -3.42 -1.73 17.37
C ARG A 123 -3.71 -2.20 15.95
N ARG A 124 -4.97 -2.53 15.69
CA ARG A 124 -5.49 -2.78 14.34
C ARG A 124 -6.06 -1.46 13.85
N LEU A 125 -5.35 -0.79 12.96
CA LEU A 125 -5.75 0.54 12.50
C LEU A 125 -6.66 0.43 11.29
N PHE A 126 -7.59 1.36 11.19
CA PHE A 126 -8.59 1.51 10.14
C PHE A 126 -8.81 3.01 9.87
N ARG A 127 -9.33 3.39 8.71
CA ARG A 127 -9.73 4.77 8.44
C ARG A 127 -11.22 4.96 8.60
N ALA A 128 -11.58 5.91 9.44
CA ALA A 128 -12.92 6.49 9.46
C ALA A 128 -12.86 7.84 8.72
N GLY A 129 -13.01 7.79 7.39
CA GLY A 129 -12.82 8.97 6.52
C GLY A 129 -11.37 9.42 6.49
N GLU A 130 -11.10 10.65 6.94
CA GLU A 130 -9.76 11.25 6.99
C GLU A 130 -8.98 10.91 8.27
N SER A 131 -9.62 10.24 9.25
CA SER A 131 -9.01 9.94 10.55
C SER A 131 -8.60 8.48 10.71
N LEU A 132 -7.46 8.26 11.35
CA LEU A 132 -7.00 6.93 11.78
C LEU A 132 -7.68 6.55 13.09
N THR A 133 -8.45 5.46 13.07
CA THR A 133 -9.14 4.90 14.24
C THR A 133 -8.72 3.45 14.46
N ASP A 134 -9.03 2.91 15.64
CA ASP A 134 -8.96 1.47 15.82
C ASP A 134 -10.07 0.79 15.01
N MET A 135 -9.75 -0.38 14.48
CA MET A 135 -10.65 -1.20 13.70
C MET A 135 -11.76 -1.72 14.62
N PRO A 136 -13.05 -1.55 14.27
CA PRO A 136 -14.14 -2.05 15.09
C PRO A 136 -14.19 -3.58 15.05
N ASP A 137 -14.67 -4.20 16.14
CA ASP A 137 -14.73 -5.66 16.27
C ASP A 137 -15.53 -6.33 15.14
N SER A 138 -16.56 -5.67 14.62
CA SER A 138 -17.33 -6.16 13.46
C SER A 138 -16.48 -6.26 12.19
N ALA A 139 -15.60 -5.29 11.94
CA ALA A 139 -14.69 -5.33 10.81
C ALA A 139 -13.60 -6.39 11.01
N ILE A 140 -13.08 -6.54 12.23
CA ILE A 140 -12.14 -7.62 12.56
C ILE A 140 -12.79 -8.98 12.30
N ALA A 141 -14.02 -9.19 12.80
CA ALA A 141 -14.76 -10.43 12.60
C ALA A 141 -15.01 -10.73 11.13
N SER A 142 -15.37 -9.71 10.34
CA SER A 142 -15.54 -9.82 8.89
C SER A 142 -14.25 -10.27 8.21
N VAL A 143 -13.12 -9.63 8.53
CA VAL A 143 -11.82 -10.01 7.96
C VAL A 143 -11.47 -11.45 8.30
N LEU A 144 -11.61 -11.84 9.57
CA LEU A 144 -11.30 -13.21 10.01
C LEU A 144 -12.22 -14.27 9.38
N ALA A 145 -13.46 -13.90 9.06
CA ALA A 145 -14.43 -14.78 8.41
C ALA A 145 -14.09 -15.08 6.95
N GLU A 146 -13.35 -14.21 6.25
CA GLU A 146 -12.97 -14.42 4.84
C GLU A 146 -12.26 -15.77 4.61
N ARG A 147 -11.45 -16.21 5.57
CA ARG A 147 -10.76 -17.51 5.49
C ARG A 147 -11.75 -18.69 5.50
N ARG A 148 -12.89 -18.56 6.19
CA ARG A 148 -13.93 -19.61 6.23
C ARG A 148 -14.67 -19.70 4.90
N ASP A 149 -14.99 -18.57 4.29
CA ASP A 149 -15.69 -18.52 3.00
C ASP A 149 -14.81 -19.05 1.86
N GLN A 150 -13.50 -18.79 1.90
CA GLN A 150 -12.58 -19.30 0.90
C GLN A 150 -12.46 -20.85 0.92
N VAL A 151 -12.48 -21.45 2.11
CA VAL A 151 -12.51 -22.93 2.26
C VAL A 151 -13.83 -23.51 1.74
N LEU A 152 -14.95 -22.83 2.00
CA LEU A 152 -16.27 -23.26 1.54
C LEU A 152 -16.41 -23.20 0.00
N LEU A 153 -15.87 -22.15 -0.62
CA LEU A 153 -15.84 -22.00 -2.09
C LEU A 153 -14.91 -23.03 -2.75
N ALA A 154 -13.74 -23.31 -2.16
CA ALA A 154 -12.84 -24.34 -2.66
C ALA A 154 -13.45 -25.75 -2.62
N GLY A 155 -14.28 -26.04 -1.60
CA GLY A 155 -14.97 -27.32 -1.46
C GLY A 155 -16.21 -27.50 -2.34
N SER A 156 -16.76 -26.42 -2.91
CA SER A 156 -17.99 -26.44 -3.70
C SER A 156 -17.76 -26.58 -5.21
N GLY A 157 -16.51 -26.62 -5.67
CA GLY A 157 -16.16 -26.83 -7.09
C GLY A 157 -16.54 -25.67 -8.02
N VAL A 158 -17.14 -24.60 -7.48
CA VAL A 158 -17.49 -23.39 -8.22
C VAL A 158 -16.24 -22.52 -8.34
N ARG A 159 -15.59 -22.55 -9.51
CA ARG A 159 -14.63 -21.49 -9.85
C ARG A 159 -15.41 -20.19 -9.98
N PRO A 160 -15.10 -19.13 -9.23
CA PRO A 160 -15.77 -17.86 -9.44
C PRO A 160 -15.51 -17.43 -10.89
N ALA A 161 -16.58 -17.11 -11.61
CA ALA A 161 -16.47 -16.46 -12.91
C ALA A 161 -15.59 -15.22 -12.71
N ARG A 162 -14.59 -15.05 -13.56
CA ARG A 162 -13.78 -13.84 -13.64
C ARG A 162 -14.71 -12.71 -14.06
N GLU A 163 -15.44 -12.15 -13.11
CA GLU A 163 -16.11 -10.87 -13.30
C GLU A 163 -15.01 -9.82 -13.43
N SER A 164 -14.91 -9.31 -14.65
CA SER A 164 -14.23 -8.09 -15.03
C SER A 164 -14.57 -6.99 -14.02
N LEU A 165 -13.61 -6.67 -13.16
CA LEU A 165 -13.67 -5.54 -12.24
C LEU A 165 -12.73 -4.46 -12.75
N ASP A 166 -13.32 -3.32 -13.08
CA ASP A 166 -12.73 -2.13 -13.69
C ASP A 166 -11.37 -1.71 -13.11
N GLU A 167 -10.38 -1.50 -14.01
CA GLU A 167 -9.21 -0.59 -13.96
C GLU A 167 -8.63 -0.18 -12.59
N VAL A 168 -8.57 -1.11 -11.65
CA VAL A 168 -7.66 -1.03 -10.52
C VAL A 168 -6.29 -1.30 -11.10
N LEU A 169 -5.35 -0.38 -10.89
CA LEU A 169 -3.92 -0.59 -11.17
C LEU A 169 -3.60 -2.03 -10.82
N ASP A 170 -3.42 -2.86 -11.85
CA ASP A 170 -3.19 -4.27 -11.65
C ASP A 170 -1.79 -4.34 -11.06
N LEU A 171 -1.74 -4.37 -9.73
CA LEU A 171 -0.50 -4.37 -8.96
C LEU A 171 0.33 -5.58 -9.40
N ASP A 172 -0.31 -6.69 -9.79
CA ASP A 172 0.36 -7.86 -10.35
C ASP A 172 0.96 -7.58 -11.74
N LEU A 173 0.27 -6.83 -12.61
CA LEU A 173 0.81 -6.37 -13.90
C LEU A 173 1.96 -5.35 -13.72
N LEU A 174 1.90 -4.52 -12.68
CA LEU A 174 2.97 -3.59 -12.28
C LEU A 174 4.19 -4.37 -11.75
N PHE A 175 3.98 -5.42 -10.94
CA PHE A 175 5.07 -6.29 -10.45
C PHE A 175 5.75 -7.07 -11.58
N ALA A 176 4.99 -7.52 -12.58
CA ALA A 176 5.52 -8.17 -13.77
C ALA A 176 6.35 -7.21 -14.64
N ALA A 177 5.90 -5.95 -14.80
CA ALA A 177 6.61 -4.93 -15.55
C ALA A 177 7.93 -4.46 -14.87
N MET A 178 8.03 -4.58 -13.55
CA MET A 178 9.21 -4.18 -12.76
C MET A 178 10.30 -5.27 -12.63
N GLY A 179 10.17 -6.42 -13.32
CA GLY A 179 11.22 -7.44 -13.39
C GLY A 179 11.68 -8.06 -12.07
N ARG A 180 10.92 -7.87 -10.97
CA ARG A 180 11.26 -8.39 -9.64
C ARG A 180 10.06 -9.12 -9.07
N SER A 181 10.21 -10.43 -8.90
CA SER A 181 9.16 -11.29 -8.37
C SER A 181 8.67 -10.79 -7.01
N CYS A 182 7.35 -10.80 -6.83
CA CYS A 182 6.73 -10.68 -5.52
C CYS A 182 7.27 -11.79 -4.62
N PRO A 183 7.83 -11.49 -3.43
CA PRO A 183 8.21 -12.54 -2.48
C PRO A 183 7.00 -13.23 -1.86
N VAL A 184 5.79 -12.68 -2.02
CA VAL A 184 4.55 -13.23 -1.44
C VAL A 184 4.12 -14.53 -2.11
N THR A 185 4.60 -14.81 -3.33
CA THR A 185 4.33 -16.09 -4.02
C THR A 185 5.08 -17.27 -3.38
N GLY A 186 6.11 -17.01 -2.56
CA GLY A 186 6.92 -18.05 -1.91
C GLY A 186 6.36 -18.61 -0.60
N LEU A 187 5.39 -17.95 0.04
CA LEU A 187 4.89 -18.41 1.35
C LEU A 187 3.77 -19.46 1.26
N VAL A 188 3.14 -19.63 0.09
CA VAL A 188 2.12 -20.67 -0.14
C VAL A 188 2.77 -21.99 -0.58
N ALA A 189 4.02 -21.97 -1.06
CA ALA A 189 4.72 -23.15 -1.57
C ALA A 189 5.59 -23.90 -0.53
N ALA A 190 5.60 -23.47 0.75
CA ALA A 190 6.42 -24.08 1.80
C ALA A 190 5.60 -24.86 2.85
N LEU A 191 4.35 -25.20 2.53
CA LEU A 191 3.49 -26.06 3.36
C LEU A 191 2.84 -27.19 2.53
N GLU A 192 3.62 -27.77 1.61
CA GLU A 192 3.40 -29.13 1.12
C GLU A 192 4.56 -30.04 1.55
#